data_AF-A0A959CAI6-F1
#
_entry.id   AF-A0A959CAI6-F1
#
_cell.length_a   1.000
_cell.length_b   1.000
_cell.length_c   1.000
_cell.angle_alpha   90.00
_cell.angle_beta   90.00
_cell.angle_gamma   90.00
#
_symmetry.space_group_name_H-M   'P 1'
#
loop_
_entity.id
_entity.type
_entity.pdbx_description
1 polymer ?
#
loop_
_entity_poly.entity_id
_entity_poly.type
_entity_poly.pdbx_seq_one_letter_code
_entity_poly.pdbx_strand_id
1 'polypeptide(L)'
;LKEPYEVEVVKRDVVTKIVSASGVLETSFWQALMDNGLSDELADGMIDVLASSVDFYHQKQGDRFKVVFEQHYVEGEPVGTGKIIAALYERDDKDFYAFNFEKPGEKSNYFDYDGHPARKAFLKSPLKYSRISSRYNLHRLHPILGYHKAHLGTDYAAPRGTPIMAVADGIVVEATRRGGNG
;
A
#
# COMPACT_ATOMS: atom_id res chain seq x y z
N LEU A 1 0.68 -7.08 -39.29
CA LEU A 1 0.31 -5.82 -39.94
C LEU A 1 1.21 -5.66 -41.17
N LYS A 2 0.64 -5.47 -42.37
CA LYS A 2 1.40 -5.22 -43.59
C LYS A 2 1.49 -3.72 -43.81
N GLU A 3 2.70 -3.24 -44.05
CA GLU A 3 3.01 -1.84 -44.32
C GLU A 3 2.33 -1.30 -45.60
N PRO A 4 2.15 0.03 -45.68
CA PRO A 4 2.56 1.03 -44.69
C PRO A 4 1.36 1.49 -43.84
N TYR A 5 1.56 1.60 -42.53
CA TYR A 5 0.67 2.33 -41.63
C TYR A 5 1.35 3.63 -41.22
N GLU A 6 0.62 4.72 -41.32
CA GLU A 6 1.06 6.03 -40.89
C GLU A 6 0.73 6.17 -39.39
N VAL A 7 1.73 6.52 -38.58
CA VAL A 7 1.58 6.71 -37.13
C VAL A 7 1.72 8.19 -36.84
N GLU A 8 0.67 8.78 -36.27
CA GLU A 8 0.68 10.18 -35.85
C GLU A 8 0.58 10.25 -34.32
N VAL A 9 1.48 11.01 -33.70
CA VAL A 9 1.44 11.27 -32.26
C VAL A 9 0.56 12.49 -32.01
N VAL A 10 -0.65 12.26 -31.51
CA VAL A 10 -1.59 13.34 -31.16
C VAL A 10 -1.47 13.65 -29.67
N LYS A 11 -1.15 14.90 -29.35
CA LYS A 11 -1.18 15.41 -27.97
C LYS A 11 -2.58 15.91 -27.67
N ARG A 12 -3.20 15.37 -26.61
CA ARG A 12 -4.51 15.81 -26.12
C ARG A 12 -4.37 16.61 -24.83
N ASP A 13 -5.24 17.59 -24.66
CA ASP A 13 -5.30 18.38 -23.44
C ASP A 13 -5.88 17.54 -22.30
N VAL A 14 -5.21 17.58 -21.16
CA VAL A 14 -5.62 16.88 -19.93
C VAL A 14 -6.23 17.90 -18.98
N VAL A 15 -7.46 17.65 -18.56
CA VAL A 15 -8.13 18.43 -17.52
C VAL A 15 -8.01 17.70 -16.20
N THR A 16 -7.38 18.33 -15.21
CA THR A 16 -7.30 17.80 -13.85
C THR A 16 -8.46 18.33 -13.01
N LYS A 17 -9.17 17.44 -12.33
CA LYS A 17 -10.21 17.80 -11.34
C LYS A 17 -9.89 17.16 -10.01
N ILE A 18 -10.19 17.87 -8.93
CA ILE A 18 -10.14 17.30 -7.59
C ILE A 18 -11.46 16.56 -7.34
N VAL A 19 -11.36 15.29 -7.00
CA VAL A 19 -12.50 14.43 -6.71
C VAL A 19 -12.29 13.75 -5.36
N SER A 20 -13.36 13.22 -4.79
CA SER A 20 -13.31 12.42 -3.57
C SER A 20 -14.04 11.10 -3.72
N ALA A 21 -13.58 10.11 -2.97
CA ALA A 21 -14.21 8.81 -2.86
C ALA A 21 -14.16 8.33 -1.41
N SER A 22 -15.08 7.45 -1.06
CA SER A 22 -15.17 6.88 0.28
C SER A 22 -15.83 5.52 0.22
N GLY A 23 -15.53 4.65 1.18
CA GLY A 23 -16.14 3.33 1.26
C GLY A 23 -16.00 2.71 2.64
N VAL A 24 -16.67 1.57 2.78
CA VAL A 24 -16.60 0.70 3.97
C VAL A 24 -15.94 -0.60 3.55
N LEU A 25 -15.06 -1.12 4.39
CA LEU A 25 -14.42 -2.41 4.16
C LEU A 25 -15.40 -3.53 4.46
N GLU A 26 -15.74 -4.31 3.44
CA GLU A 26 -16.49 -5.55 3.60
C GLU A 26 -15.57 -6.77 3.79
N THR A 27 -14.44 -6.78 3.09
CA THR A 27 -13.47 -7.90 3.11
C THR A 27 -12.05 -7.42 3.36
N SER A 28 -11.49 -6.62 2.45
CA SER A 28 -10.16 -6.05 2.55
C SER A 28 -10.15 -4.63 1.99
N PHE A 29 -9.17 -3.84 2.42
CA PHE A 29 -9.02 -2.46 1.99
C PHE A 29 -8.91 -2.34 0.48
N TRP A 30 -8.07 -3.15 -0.16
CA TRP A 30 -7.95 -3.15 -1.61
C TRP A 30 -9.23 -3.54 -2.32
N GLN A 31 -9.89 -4.60 -1.87
CA GLN A 31 -11.16 -4.99 -2.47
C GLN A 31 -12.18 -3.87 -2.33
N ALA A 32 -12.24 -3.20 -1.18
CA ALA A 32 -13.12 -2.06 -0.97
C ALA A 32 -12.79 -0.87 -1.91
N LEU A 33 -11.50 -0.61 -2.20
CA LEU A 33 -11.09 0.41 -3.16
C LEU A 33 -11.54 0.04 -4.58
N MET A 34 -11.33 -1.22 -4.99
CA MET A 34 -11.75 -1.74 -6.30
C MET A 34 -13.27 -1.74 -6.48
N ASP A 35 -14.02 -2.17 -5.46
CA ASP A 35 -15.48 -2.23 -5.47
C ASP A 35 -16.10 -0.81 -5.54
N ASN A 36 -15.37 0.21 -5.08
CA ASN A 36 -15.74 1.62 -5.22
C ASN A 36 -15.24 2.25 -6.54
N GLY A 37 -14.75 1.44 -7.49
CA GLY A 37 -14.36 1.88 -8.83
C GLY A 37 -13.08 2.71 -8.86
N LEU A 38 -12.22 2.60 -7.85
CA LEU A 38 -10.94 3.29 -7.80
C LEU A 38 -9.90 2.56 -8.64
N SER A 39 -9.02 3.32 -9.30
CA SER A 39 -7.94 2.75 -10.10
C SER A 39 -6.93 2.00 -9.24
N ASP A 40 -6.27 0.99 -9.81
CA ASP A 40 -5.16 0.26 -9.18
C ASP A 40 -4.07 1.22 -8.68
N GLU A 41 -3.76 2.24 -9.48
CA GLU A 41 -2.77 3.29 -9.18
C GLU A 41 -3.13 4.08 -7.92
N LEU A 42 -4.41 4.47 -7.79
CA LEU A 42 -4.90 5.18 -6.62
C LEU A 42 -4.91 4.26 -5.40
N ALA A 43 -5.32 3.01 -5.59
CA ALA A 43 -5.37 2.03 -4.51
C ALA A 43 -3.98 1.72 -3.94
N ASP A 44 -2.99 1.52 -4.81
CA ASP A 44 -1.58 1.37 -4.42
C ASP A 44 -1.07 2.63 -3.71
N GLY A 45 -1.37 3.82 -4.26
CA GLY A 45 -1.02 5.08 -3.63
C GLY A 45 -1.60 5.21 -2.21
N MET A 46 -2.86 4.84 -2.02
CA MET A 46 -3.53 4.89 -0.71
C MET A 46 -2.90 3.94 0.30
N ILE A 47 -2.59 2.71 -0.11
CA ILE A 47 -1.86 1.76 0.75
C ILE A 47 -0.50 2.34 1.13
N ASP A 48 0.25 2.86 0.16
CA ASP A 48 1.60 3.38 0.40
C ASP A 48 1.64 4.56 1.38
N VAL A 49 0.70 5.50 1.28
CA VAL A 49 0.70 6.69 2.15
C VAL A 49 0.18 6.38 3.56
N LEU A 50 -0.59 5.30 3.73
CA LEU A 50 -1.17 4.91 5.02
C LEU A 50 -0.44 3.76 5.71
N ALA A 51 0.39 2.98 5.00
CA ALA A 51 1.02 1.75 5.50
C ALA A 51 1.91 1.93 6.74
N SER A 52 2.43 3.12 6.99
CA SER A 52 3.21 3.40 8.21
C SER A 52 2.36 3.48 9.48
N SER A 53 1.10 3.89 9.31
CA SER A 53 0.20 4.26 10.40
C SER A 53 -0.86 3.18 10.58
N VAL A 54 -1.43 2.71 9.47
CA VAL A 54 -2.43 1.65 9.43
C VAL A 54 -1.74 0.30 9.32
N ASP A 55 -2.02 -0.58 10.28
CA ASP A 55 -1.75 -1.99 10.12
C ASP A 55 -2.91 -2.67 9.36
N PHE A 56 -2.76 -2.83 8.04
CA PHE A 56 -3.78 -3.45 7.19
C PHE A 56 -3.97 -4.95 7.46
N TYR A 57 -3.09 -5.61 8.22
CA TYR A 57 -3.26 -7.01 8.62
C TYR A 57 -4.41 -7.19 9.61
N HIS A 58 -4.57 -6.19 10.48
CA HIS A 58 -5.64 -6.13 11.48
C HIS A 58 -6.77 -5.21 11.01
N GLN A 59 -6.96 -5.08 9.69
CA GLN A 59 -8.16 -4.48 9.14
C GLN A 59 -9.38 -5.32 9.53
N LYS A 60 -10.52 -4.65 9.71
CA LYS A 60 -11.78 -5.30 10.06
C LYS A 60 -12.87 -4.89 9.10
N GLN A 61 -13.86 -5.76 8.97
CA GLN A 61 -15.12 -5.38 8.34
C GLN A 61 -15.74 -4.20 9.12
N GLY A 62 -16.20 -3.19 8.40
CA GLY A 62 -16.74 -1.96 8.96
C GLY A 62 -15.73 -0.82 9.14
N ASP A 63 -14.42 -1.08 8.98
CA ASP A 63 -13.43 0.00 8.84
C ASP A 63 -13.79 0.87 7.62
N ARG A 64 -13.50 2.16 7.66
CA ARG A 64 -13.91 3.11 6.61
C ARG A 64 -12.71 3.82 6.02
N PHE A 65 -12.84 4.25 4.78
CA PHE A 65 -11.84 5.11 4.15
C PHE A 65 -12.48 6.30 3.45
N LYS A 66 -11.70 7.38 3.33
CA LYS A 66 -12.00 8.53 2.50
C LYS A 66 -10.72 8.99 1.80
N VAL A 67 -10.84 9.42 0.56
CA VAL A 67 -9.71 9.94 -0.21
C VAL A 67 -10.15 11.15 -1.01
N VAL A 68 -9.26 12.14 -1.11
CA VAL A 68 -9.37 13.29 -2.00
C VAL A 68 -8.14 13.25 -2.90
N PHE A 69 -8.34 13.26 -4.21
CA PHE A 69 -7.27 13.04 -5.19
C PHE A 69 -7.53 13.79 -6.49
N GLU A 70 -6.48 13.93 -7.29
CA GLU A 70 -6.57 14.46 -8.64
C GLU A 70 -7.00 13.36 -9.62
N GLN A 71 -8.02 13.64 -10.44
CA GLN A 71 -8.44 12.79 -11.55
C GLN A 71 -8.17 13.52 -12.86
N HIS A 72 -7.51 12.85 -13.78
CA HIS A 72 -7.24 13.34 -15.13
C HIS A 72 -8.35 12.92 -16.08
N TYR A 73 -8.79 13.89 -16.88
CA TYR A 73 -9.79 13.72 -17.92
C TYR A 73 -9.25 14.12 -19.28
N VAL A 74 -9.59 13.36 -20.31
CA VAL A 74 -9.35 13.71 -21.72
C VAL A 74 -10.68 13.56 -22.44
N GLU A 75 -11.12 14.62 -23.12
CA GLU A 75 -12.40 14.64 -23.84
C GLU A 75 -13.62 14.27 -22.96
N GLY A 76 -13.50 14.50 -21.64
CA GLY A 76 -14.56 14.20 -20.66
C GLY A 76 -14.47 12.81 -20.01
N GLU A 77 -13.60 11.93 -20.52
CA GLU A 77 -13.40 10.58 -20.01
C GLU A 77 -12.23 10.51 -19.01
N PRO A 78 -12.36 9.75 -17.91
CA PRO A 78 -11.28 9.56 -16.96
C PRO A 78 -10.17 8.71 -17.58
N VAL A 79 -8.94 9.22 -17.60
CA VAL A 79 -7.78 8.55 -18.22
C VAL A 79 -6.68 8.16 -17.25
N GLY A 80 -6.79 8.57 -15.99
CA GLY A 80 -5.82 8.22 -14.95
C GLY A 80 -5.92 9.13 -13.75
N THR A 81 -5.20 8.78 -12.70
CA THR A 81 -5.18 9.52 -11.44
C THR A 81 -3.87 10.29 -11.26
N GLY A 82 -3.97 11.50 -10.70
CA GLY A 82 -2.84 12.31 -10.26
C GLY A 82 -2.47 12.00 -8.82
N LYS A 83 -2.05 13.02 -8.06
CA LYS A 83 -1.67 12.83 -6.65
C LYS A 83 -2.88 12.65 -5.74
N ILE A 84 -2.68 11.88 -4.67
CA ILE A 84 -3.56 11.90 -3.51
C ILE A 84 -3.31 13.23 -2.79
N ILE A 85 -4.37 13.97 -2.50
CA ILE A 85 -4.31 15.23 -1.74
C ILE A 85 -4.44 14.93 -0.25
N ALA A 86 -5.41 14.09 0.11
CA ALA A 86 -5.62 13.62 1.47
C ALA A 86 -6.22 12.21 1.48
N ALA A 87 -5.84 11.41 2.46
CA ALA A 87 -6.42 10.11 2.73
C ALA A 87 -6.73 9.95 4.22
N LEU A 88 -7.81 9.23 4.51
CA LEU A 88 -8.25 8.87 5.84
C LEU A 88 -8.62 7.38 5.86
N TYR A 89 -8.17 6.70 6.90
CA TYR A 89 -8.65 5.37 7.29
C TYR A 89 -9.16 5.43 8.73
N GLU A 90 -10.38 4.97 8.96
CA GLU A 90 -11.06 4.99 10.27
C GLU A 90 -11.21 3.55 10.77
N ARG A 91 -10.72 3.26 11.98
CA ARG A 91 -10.85 1.95 12.66
C ARG A 91 -10.96 2.11 14.17
N ASP A 92 -11.94 1.45 14.77
CA ASP A 92 -12.14 1.41 16.23
C ASP A 92 -12.00 2.81 16.89
N ASP A 93 -12.72 3.81 16.36
CA ASP A 93 -12.68 5.24 16.76
C ASP A 93 -11.32 5.93 16.63
N LYS A 94 -10.39 5.34 15.88
CA LYS A 94 -9.10 5.94 15.53
C LYS A 94 -9.06 6.32 14.06
N ASP A 95 -8.62 7.53 13.82
CA ASP A 95 -8.40 8.07 12.49
C ASP A 95 -6.92 8.04 12.13
N PHE A 96 -6.62 7.57 10.94
CA PHE A 96 -5.28 7.56 10.36
C PHE A 96 -5.30 8.45 9.12
N TYR A 97 -4.68 9.62 9.22
CA TYR A 97 -4.63 10.61 8.16
C TYR A 97 -3.31 10.55 7.38
N ALA A 98 -3.37 10.90 6.11
CA ALA A 98 -2.21 11.25 5.29
C ALA A 98 -2.54 12.46 4.41
N PHE A 99 -1.75 13.52 4.50
CA PHE A 99 -1.92 14.76 3.75
C PHE A 99 -0.72 15.01 2.86
N ASN A 100 -0.97 15.29 1.58
CA ASN A 100 0.08 15.75 0.67
C ASN A 100 0.45 17.19 1.01
N PHE A 101 1.73 17.44 1.22
CA PHE A 101 2.26 18.76 1.49
C PHE A 101 3.60 18.95 0.80
N GLU A 102 3.79 20.12 0.19
CA GLU A 102 5.03 20.52 -0.47
C GLU A 102 5.70 21.61 0.35
N LYS A 103 6.89 21.29 0.87
CA LYS A 103 7.73 22.29 1.55
C LYS A 103 8.45 23.13 0.49
N PRO A 104 8.68 24.43 0.73
CA PRO A 104 9.43 25.27 -0.20
C PRO A 104 10.80 24.66 -0.54
N GLY A 105 11.04 24.39 -1.82
CA GLY A 105 12.30 23.82 -2.31
C GLY A 105 12.43 22.30 -2.20
N GLU A 106 11.40 21.60 -1.70
CA GLU A 106 11.36 20.13 -1.64
C GLU A 106 10.25 19.57 -2.55
N LYS A 107 10.34 18.28 -2.88
CA LYS A 107 9.24 17.59 -3.55
C LYS A 107 8.08 17.37 -2.58
N SER A 108 6.85 17.31 -3.11
CA SER A 108 5.67 16.96 -2.30
C SER A 108 5.87 15.64 -1.56
N ASN A 109 5.49 15.58 -0.30
CA ASN A 109 5.53 14.38 0.52
C ASN A 109 4.22 14.24 1.32
N TYR A 110 4.02 13.11 1.98
CA TYR A 110 2.82 12.84 2.77
C TYR A 110 3.13 12.90 4.26
N PHE A 111 2.23 13.54 5.02
CA PHE A 111 2.37 13.74 6.45
C PHE A 111 1.11 13.30 7.19
N ASP A 112 1.26 12.79 8.41
CA ASP A 112 0.13 12.50 9.28
C ASP A 112 -0.47 13.80 9.86
N TYR A 113 -1.50 13.65 10.70
CA TYR A 113 -2.20 14.78 11.32
C TYR A 113 -1.29 15.68 12.16
N ASP A 114 -0.26 15.11 12.78
CA ASP A 114 0.70 15.81 13.64
C ASP A 114 1.90 16.39 12.84
N GLY A 115 1.91 16.20 11.52
CA GLY A 115 2.96 16.70 10.63
C GLY A 115 4.21 15.81 10.58
N HIS A 116 4.15 14.59 11.10
CA HIS A 116 5.21 13.60 10.91
C HIS A 116 5.09 12.95 9.53
N PRO A 117 6.20 12.50 8.90
CA PRO A 117 6.12 11.81 7.62
C PRO A 117 5.19 10.59 7.69
N ALA A 118 4.15 10.58 6.85
CA ALA A 118 3.20 9.48 6.72
C ALA A 118 3.83 8.25 6.08
N ARG A 119 4.99 8.39 5.43
CA ARG A 119 5.89 7.26 5.13
C ARG A 119 6.97 7.19 6.20
N LYS A 120 6.81 6.27 7.17
CA LYS A 120 7.89 5.94 8.11
C LYS A 120 8.93 5.08 7.41
N ALA A 121 10.16 5.09 7.93
CA ALA A 121 11.30 4.37 7.36
C ALA A 121 11.06 2.87 7.15
N PHE A 122 10.04 2.27 7.79
CA PHE A 122 9.68 0.87 7.63
C PHE A 122 8.16 0.69 7.47
N LEU A 123 7.73 -0.09 6.47
CA LEU A 123 6.45 -0.75 6.41
C LEU A 123 6.29 -1.65 7.64
N LYS A 124 5.07 -1.73 8.19
CA LYS A 124 4.80 -2.63 9.31
C LYS A 124 4.97 -4.12 8.96
N SER A 125 4.87 -4.47 7.68
CA SER A 125 5.00 -5.84 7.20
C SER A 125 5.37 -5.92 5.71
N PRO A 126 6.07 -6.96 5.25
CA PRO A 126 6.51 -7.11 3.86
C PRO A 126 5.43 -7.61 2.88
N LEU A 127 4.24 -8.03 3.32
CA LEU A 127 3.16 -8.46 2.39
C LEU A 127 1.98 -7.47 2.43
N LYS A 128 1.16 -7.45 1.37
CA LYS A 128 -0.10 -6.69 1.37
C LYS A 128 -1.21 -7.42 2.15
N TYR A 129 -1.27 -8.75 2.06
CA TYR A 129 -2.30 -9.60 2.70
C TYR A 129 -1.70 -10.91 3.22
N SER A 130 -1.78 -11.18 4.52
CA SER A 130 -1.34 -12.43 5.14
C SER A 130 -1.75 -12.50 6.61
N ARG A 131 -1.61 -13.67 7.25
CA ARG A 131 -1.65 -13.80 8.71
C ARG A 131 -0.28 -14.21 9.25
N ILE A 132 0.07 -13.71 10.43
CA ILE A 132 1.26 -14.20 11.14
C ILE A 132 0.98 -15.62 11.63
N SER A 133 1.73 -16.60 11.11
CA SER A 133 1.64 -17.99 11.55
C SER A 133 2.55 -18.27 12.75
N SER A 134 3.70 -17.58 12.85
CA SER A 134 4.65 -17.71 13.95
C SER A 134 5.40 -16.39 14.16
N ARG A 135 5.43 -15.89 15.40
CA ARG A 135 6.11 -14.64 15.76
C ARG A 135 7.59 -14.86 16.05
N TYR A 136 8.38 -13.80 15.98
CA TYR A 136 9.73 -13.78 16.55
C TYR A 136 9.65 -14.17 18.04
N ASN A 137 10.43 -15.18 18.43
CA ASN A 137 10.40 -15.69 19.80
C ASN A 137 11.72 -16.43 20.11
N LEU A 138 12.53 -15.85 20.99
CA LEU A 138 13.80 -16.43 21.43
C LEU A 138 13.64 -17.74 22.22
N HIS A 139 12.46 -17.97 22.79
CA HIS A 139 12.15 -19.09 23.68
C HIS A 139 11.00 -19.95 23.13
N ARG A 140 10.82 -20.05 21.80
CA ARG A 140 9.77 -20.88 21.22
C ARG A 140 9.98 -22.35 21.60
N LEU A 141 9.05 -22.93 22.34
CA LEU A 141 9.05 -24.36 22.66
C LEU A 141 8.76 -25.18 21.40
N HIS A 142 9.63 -26.13 21.06
CA HIS A 142 9.38 -27.03 19.95
C HIS A 142 8.42 -28.15 20.39
N PRO A 143 7.20 -28.23 19.85
CA PRO A 143 6.14 -29.08 20.40
C PRO A 143 6.47 -30.58 20.36
N ILE A 144 7.30 -31.00 19.40
CA ILE A 144 7.72 -32.41 19.23
C ILE A 144 9.01 -32.74 19.99
N LEU A 145 9.99 -31.83 19.99
CA LEU A 145 11.33 -32.10 20.52
C LEU A 145 11.45 -31.74 22.02
N GLY A 146 10.47 -30.99 22.56
CA GLY A 146 10.38 -30.69 23.99
C GLY A 146 11.38 -29.66 24.53
N TYR A 147 12.25 -29.09 23.70
CA TYR A 147 13.18 -28.03 24.09
C TYR A 147 12.90 -26.70 23.39
N HIS A 148 13.43 -25.62 23.95
CA HIS A 148 13.27 -24.27 23.42
C HIS A 148 14.23 -24.03 22.25
N LYS A 149 13.71 -23.55 21.12
CA LYS A 149 14.48 -23.19 19.94
C LYS A 149 14.05 -21.81 19.46
N ALA A 150 14.99 -20.88 19.36
CA ALA A 150 14.71 -19.53 18.91
C ALA A 150 14.11 -19.50 17.49
N HIS A 151 13.09 -18.67 17.32
CA HIS A 151 12.55 -18.27 16.03
C HIS A 151 13.01 -16.84 15.75
N LEU A 152 14.01 -16.69 14.88
CA LEU A 152 14.72 -15.43 14.62
C LEU A 152 14.08 -14.59 13.49
N GLY A 153 12.83 -14.89 13.14
CA GLY A 153 12.06 -14.19 12.14
C GLY A 153 10.58 -14.15 12.52
N THR A 154 9.78 -13.51 11.68
CA THR A 154 8.31 -13.59 11.76
C THR A 154 7.82 -14.28 10.50
N ASP A 155 7.04 -15.34 10.67
CA ASP A 155 6.49 -16.12 9.57
C ASP A 155 5.12 -15.59 9.18
N TYR A 156 4.99 -15.30 7.90
CA TYR A 156 3.77 -14.82 7.28
C TYR A 156 3.19 -15.93 6.39
N ALA A 157 1.97 -16.37 6.68
CA ALA A 157 1.29 -17.37 5.86
C ALA A 157 0.61 -16.68 4.67
N ALA A 158 1.05 -17.02 3.45
CA ALA A 158 0.49 -16.52 2.21
C ALA A 158 0.49 -17.61 1.10
N PRO A 159 -0.44 -17.58 0.14
CA PRO A 159 -0.41 -18.45 -1.03
C PRO A 159 0.89 -18.28 -1.84
N ARG A 160 1.31 -19.34 -2.53
CA ARG A 160 2.48 -19.29 -3.41
C ARG A 160 2.27 -18.24 -4.50
N GLY A 161 3.29 -17.42 -4.74
CA GLY A 161 3.25 -16.33 -5.73
C GLY A 161 2.81 -14.98 -5.18
N THR A 162 2.46 -14.88 -3.89
CA THR A 162 2.17 -13.59 -3.24
C THR A 162 3.40 -12.67 -3.31
N PRO A 163 3.29 -11.45 -3.86
CA PRO A 163 4.40 -10.50 -3.89
C PRO A 163 4.93 -10.16 -2.50
N ILE A 164 6.27 -10.09 -2.38
CA ILE A 164 6.99 -9.70 -1.16
C ILE A 164 7.64 -8.35 -1.41
N MET A 165 7.32 -7.37 -0.57
CA MET A 165 7.81 -6.00 -0.64
C MET A 165 8.97 -5.79 0.33
N ALA A 166 9.93 -4.94 -0.04
CA ALA A 166 10.92 -4.45 0.91
C ALA A 166 10.21 -3.62 1.98
N VAL A 167 10.50 -3.88 3.25
CA VAL A 167 9.91 -3.08 4.33
C VAL A 167 10.46 -1.66 4.37
N ALA A 168 11.59 -1.37 3.73
CA ALA A 168 12.23 -0.06 3.73
C ALA A 168 13.05 0.14 2.46
N ASP A 169 13.37 1.39 2.15
CA ASP A 169 14.37 1.71 1.13
C ASP A 169 15.73 1.11 1.49
N GLY A 170 16.42 0.55 0.49
CA GLY A 170 17.70 -0.10 0.69
C GLY A 170 18.31 -0.60 -0.62
N ILE A 171 19.47 -1.27 -0.51
CA ILE A 171 20.18 -1.87 -1.64
C ILE A 171 20.20 -3.39 -1.42
N VAL A 172 19.83 -4.16 -2.45
CA VAL A 172 19.94 -5.63 -2.41
C VAL A 172 21.41 -6.01 -2.41
N VAL A 173 21.89 -6.59 -1.31
CA VAL A 173 23.29 -7.02 -1.15
C VAL A 173 23.51 -8.49 -1.54
N GLU A 174 22.46 -9.32 -1.52
CA GLU A 174 22.52 -10.74 -1.81
C GLU A 174 21.16 -11.27 -2.28
N ALA A 175 21.16 -12.15 -3.29
CA ALA A 175 19.98 -12.88 -3.76
C ALA A 175 20.39 -14.30 -4.18
N THR A 176 20.33 -15.24 -3.23
CA THR A 176 20.80 -16.63 -3.42
C THR A 176 19.97 -17.63 -2.63
N ARG A 177 20.12 -18.92 -2.93
CA ARG A 177 19.55 -20.02 -2.15
C ARG A 177 20.45 -20.36 -0.97
N ARG A 178 19.90 -20.54 0.23
CA ARG A 178 20.67 -20.79 1.46
C ARG A 178 20.01 -21.83 2.38
N GLY A 179 20.38 -23.10 2.16
CA GLY A 179 20.06 -24.20 3.07
C GLY A 179 18.56 -24.29 3.38
N GLY A 180 18.21 -24.25 4.68
CA GLY A 180 16.83 -24.34 5.15
C GLY A 180 15.94 -23.13 4.86
N ASN A 181 16.50 -22.01 4.38
CA ASN A 181 15.73 -20.81 4.01
C ASN A 181 15.20 -20.84 2.57
N GLY A 182 15.52 -21.90 1.82
CA GLY A 182 15.16 -22.04 0.41
C GLY A 182 16.30 -21.76 -0.54
#